data_AF-A0A4Q0NNR7-F1
#
_entry.id   AF-A0A4Q0NNR7-F1
#
_cell.length_a   1.000
_cell.length_b   1.000
_cell.length_c   1.000
_cell.angle_alpha   90.00
_cell.angle_beta   90.00
_cell.angle_gamma   90.00
#
_symmetry.space_group_name_H-M   'P 1'
#
loop_
_entity.id
_entity.type
_entity.pdbx_description
1 polymer ?
#
loop_
_entity_poly.entity_id
_entity_poly.type
_entity_poly.pdbx_seq_one_letter_code
_entity_poly.pdbx_strand_id
1 'polypeptide(L)' 'MLTKLFFALYQLPQGTQNPDDNLPVDFNDPFDVIVFVILPIILIVGYILWKRKRNNRKD' A
#
# COMPACT_ATOMS: atom_id res chain seq x y z
N MET A 1 -35.24 -8.51 1.12
CA MET A 1 -34.07 -9.01 1.86
C MET A 1 -32.82 -9.10 0.98
N LEU A 2 -32.91 -9.70 -0.22
CA LEU A 2 -31.82 -9.75 -1.22
C LEU A 2 -31.16 -8.38 -1.52
N THR A 3 -31.96 -7.33 -1.67
CA THR A 3 -31.47 -5.98 -1.97
C THR A 3 -30.54 -5.45 -0.87
N LYS A 4 -30.83 -5.74 0.41
CA LYS A 4 -29.97 -5.33 1.54
C LYS A 4 -28.63 -6.09 1.54
N LEU A 5 -28.65 -7.36 1.15
CA LEU A 5 -27.44 -8.18 1.03
C LEU A 5 -26.53 -7.66 -0.10
N PHE A 6 -27.13 -7.27 -1.21
CA PHE A 6 -26.42 -6.66 -2.34
C PHE A 6 -25.71 -5.35 -1.95
N PHE A 7 -26.37 -4.48 -1.19
CA PHE A 7 -25.74 -3.26 -0.69
C PHE A 7 -24.57 -3.53 0.27
N ALA A 8 -24.64 -4.59 1.09
CA ALA A 8 -23.55 -4.96 1.98
C ALA A 8 -22.30 -5.44 1.22
N LEU A 9 -22.47 -6.21 0.15
CA LEU A 9 -21.35 -6.68 -0.69
C LEU A 9 -20.66 -5.53 -1.44
N TYR A 10 -21.39 -4.47 -1.78
CA TYR A 10 -20.84 -3.28 -2.44
C TYR A 10 -20.04 -2.35 -1.52
N GLN A 11 -20.14 -2.51 -0.20
CA GLN A 11 -19.33 -1.76 0.76
C GLN A 11 -17.91 -2.33 0.91
N LEU A 12 -17.69 -3.57 0.45
CA LEU A 12 -16.37 -4.18 0.48
C LEU A 12 -15.52 -3.63 -0.69
N PRO A 13 -14.36 -3.02 -0.42
CA PRO A 13 -13.46 -2.62 -1.47
C PRO A 13 -13.03 -3.85 -2.28
N GLN A 14 -13.29 -3.82 -3.59
CA GLN A 14 -12.91 -4.92 -4.48
C GLN A 14 -11.42 -4.85 -4.81
N GLY A 15 -10.75 -6.00 -4.77
CA GLY A 15 -9.33 -6.11 -5.11
C GLY A 15 -8.37 -5.71 -3.98
N THR A 16 -8.86 -5.53 -2.74
CA THR A 16 -8.02 -5.34 -1.55
C THR A 16 -8.18 -6.53 -0.61
N GLN A 17 -7.13 -6.86 0.14
CA GLN A 17 -7.22 -7.93 1.14
C GLN A 17 -8.29 -7.62 2.20
N ASN A 18 -9.18 -8.58 2.41
CA ASN A 18 -10.07 -8.63 3.55
C ASN A 18 -9.30 -9.06 4.80
N PRO A 19 -9.80 -8.74 6.02
CA PRO A 19 -9.15 -9.16 7.26
C PRO A 19 -9.00 -10.68 7.41
N ASP A 20 -9.82 -11.45 6.70
CA ASP A 20 -9.77 -12.92 6.67
C ASP A 20 -8.83 -13.47 5.55
N ASP A 21 -8.24 -12.58 4.74
CA ASP A 21 -7.35 -12.96 3.63
C ASP A 21 -5.91 -13.12 4.16
N ASN A 22 -5.64 -14.31 4.71
CA ASN A 22 -4.36 -14.64 5.37
C ASN A 22 -3.29 -15.13 4.38
N LEU A 23 -3.42 -14.79 3.10
CA LEU A 23 -2.55 -15.30 2.06
C LEU A 23 -1.16 -14.67 2.18
N PRO A 24 -0.08 -15.44 1.91
CA PRO A 24 1.26 -14.87 1.86
C PRO A 24 1.35 -13.84 0.73
N VAL A 25 2.24 -12.86 0.89
CA VAL A 25 2.57 -11.89 -0.17
C VAL A 25 3.05 -12.63 -1.42
N ASP A 26 2.45 -12.34 -2.57
CA ASP A 26 2.82 -12.93 -3.85
C ASP A 26 3.74 -11.98 -4.63
N PHE A 27 5.03 -12.30 -4.68
CA PHE A 27 6.01 -11.50 -5.43
C PHE A 27 5.92 -11.63 -6.96
N ASN A 28 5.01 -12.46 -7.48
CA ASN A 28 4.66 -12.46 -8.90
C ASN A 28 3.54 -11.47 -9.23
N ASP A 29 2.78 -11.04 -8.22
CA ASP A 29 1.76 -10.02 -8.40
C ASP A 29 2.40 -8.61 -8.40
N PRO A 30 2.17 -7.80 -9.46
CA PRO A 30 2.74 -6.47 -9.55
C PRO A 30 2.32 -5.53 -8.42
N PHE A 31 1.09 -5.65 -7.91
CA PHE A 31 0.60 -4.79 -6.84
C PHE A 31 1.32 -5.09 -5.52
N ASP A 32 1.46 -6.37 -5.17
CA ASP A 32 2.19 -6.81 -3.98
C ASP A 32 3.65 -6.34 -4.01
N VAL A 33 4.34 -6.47 -5.14
CA VAL A 33 5.71 -5.96 -5.30
C VAL A 33 5.78 -4.44 -5.14
N ILE A 34 4.85 -3.70 -5.74
CA ILE A 34 4.83 -2.24 -5.65
C ILE A 34 4.63 -1.78 -4.20
N VAL A 35 3.63 -2.33 -3.52
CA VAL A 35 3.23 -1.87 -2.18
C VAL A 35 4.20 -2.34 -1.11
N PHE A 36 4.60 -3.61 -1.14
CA PHE A 36 5.40 -4.20 -0.05
C PHE A 36 6.91 -4.06 -0.24
N VAL A 37 7.40 -3.76 -1.46
CA VAL A 37 8.84 -3.61 -1.74
C VAL A 37 9.19 -2.21 -2.23
N ILE A 38 8.57 -1.75 -3.32
CA ILE A 38 8.98 -0.50 -3.98
C ILE A 38 8.63 0.71 -3.12
N LEU A 39 7.42 0.78 -2.57
CA LEU A 39 6.97 1.92 -1.77
C LEU A 39 7.86 2.16 -0.52
N PRO A 40 8.21 1.15 0.31
CA PRO A 40 9.16 1.32 1.41
C PRO A 40 10.52 1.87 0.96
N ILE A 41 11.06 1.37 -0.16
CA ILE A 41 12.35 1.85 -0.69
C ILE A 41 12.25 3.32 -1.08
N ILE A 42 11.19 3.73 -1.78
CA ILE A 42 10.96 5.13 -2.17
C ILE A 42 10.86 6.02 -0.93
N LEU A 43 10.14 5.59 0.12
CA LEU A 43 10.03 6.35 1.37
C LEU A 43 11.39 6.55 2.05
N ILE A 44 12.21 5.51 2.11
CA ILE A 44 13.56 5.59 2.71
C ILE A 44 14.46 6.52 1.90
N VAL A 45 14.52 6.34 0.57
CA VAL A 45 15.33 7.17 -0.32
C VAL A 45 14.86 8.62 -0.25
N GLY A 46 13.55 8.86 -0.34
CA GLY A 46 12.94 10.18 -0.23
C GLY A 46 13.28 10.86 1.09
N TYR A 47 13.21 10.14 2.21
CA TYR A 47 13.60 10.64 3.52
C TYR A 47 15.09 11.04 3.57
N ILE A 48 15.98 10.21 3.04
CA ILE A 48 17.43 10.51 3.01
C ILE A 48 17.72 11.76 2.17
N LEU A 49 17.11 11.87 0.99
CA LEU A 49 17.27 13.04 0.11
C LEU A 49 16.72 14.31 0.77
N TRP A 50 15.55 14.24 1.40
CA TRP A 50 14.97 15.35 2.14
C TRP A 50 15.86 15.80 3.31
N LYS A 51 16.37 14.84 4.09
CA LYS A 51 17.27 15.11 5.21
C LYS A 51 18.56 15.81 4.75
N ARG A 52 19.19 15.31 3.68
CA ARG A 52 20.41 15.92 3.10
C ARG A 52 20.15 17.35 2.64
N LYS A 53 19.05 17.59 1.91
CA LYS A 53 18.67 18.92 1.42
C LYS A 53 18.47 19.93 2.55
N ARG A 54 17.96 19.50 3.71
CA ARG A 54 17.76 20.38 4.88
C ARG A 54 19.08 20.80 5.54
N ASN A 55 20.08 19.92 5.55
CA ASN A 55 21.39 20.24 6.13
C ASN A 55 22.17 21.24 5.27
N ASN A 56 22.11 21.10 3.94
CA ASN A 56 22.81 22.00 3.01
C ASN A 56 22.19 23.41 2.88
N ARG A 57 21.11 23.72 3.61
CA ARG A 57 20.47 25.05 3.64
C ARG A 57 20.84 25.87 4.87
N LYS A 58 21.70 25.34 5.75
CA LYS A 58 22.14 25.99 6.99
C LYS A 58 23.57 26.56 6.88
N ASP A 59 24.20 26.41 5.73
CA ASP A 59 25.46 27.04 5.34
C ASP A 59 25.17 28.12 4.29
#